data_AF-A0A9N8DPK0-F1
#
_entry.id   AF-A0A9N8DPK0-F1
#
_cell.length_a   1.000
_cell.length_b   1.000
_cell.length_c   1.000
_cell.angle_alpha   90.00
_cell.angle_beta   90.00
_cell.angle_gamma   90.00
#
_symmetry.space_group_name_H-M   'P 1'
#
loop_
_entity.id
_entity.type
_entity.pdbx_description
1 polymer ?
#
loop_
_entity_poly.entity_id
_entity_poly.type
_entity_poly.pdbx_seq_one_letter_code
_entity_poly.pdbx_strand_id
1 'polypeptide(L)'
;MVHRIEEEHAAAMESLGGMSAQVTMDFDQAVANMAYLSTAFNSDKWTVCPVVKGDAYGHGTALYGRASAAVPAIHSLCFVDDWEAEVVRTDTENPKANEFDLVRIRPSTNANLEAGIDLGVTEVLGNRDQLASLTYVMNMQGGRRKLLGRGLQSGGFDVFSAEGPDPVFPAPGEEDETEEEEETGAEDDAGTLAKKVQINIDTSMARSGFWPWDASDPTDEIRSYVNDILSSHPGYVITGLMTHMGQEGKEWVEEKVSMFLNAVCPIADELAQMQPGVPITIHYANTRTIALMLGDGEPWECDEDSLSEEGLAQIRYMVRPGKGVFGLLPPGVLADGAPTDGSLEENLKPVLSFRTKIATISRVAEGRLLGYGTTTLVRDSIVATLPIGWADGYPMRVYENYGNGTTDARMVVYKEDDDDWRCVVPVMRNPNMNLMVLDLTDCPYFVETPEPWTPNDFTVEVYGSNEVTAVDVARWGNLPSPSLACTRVGKSLVPDIHVDVLCGGELCEDVDDIKGKHCRK
;
A
#
# COMPACT_ATOMS: atom_id res chain seq x y z
N MET A 1 24.61 3.76 10.27
CA MET A 1 23.18 3.39 10.35
C MET A 1 22.84 2.37 9.27
N VAL A 2 23.26 2.58 8.01
CA VAL A 2 23.20 1.57 6.92
C VAL A 2 23.96 0.27 7.27
N HIS A 3 25.18 0.36 7.80
CA HIS A 3 26.02 -0.80 8.13
C HIS A 3 25.48 -1.72 9.25
N ARG A 4 24.60 -1.21 10.12
CA ARG A 4 24.12 -1.96 11.29
C ARG A 4 22.91 -2.86 10.96
N ILE A 5 22.13 -2.44 9.95
CA ILE A 5 21.01 -3.21 9.41
C ILE A 5 21.53 -4.42 8.60
N GLU A 6 22.70 -4.29 7.97
CA GLU A 6 23.34 -5.37 7.19
C GLU A 6 23.89 -6.49 8.08
N GLU A 7 24.51 -6.16 9.22
CA GLU A 7 25.09 -7.14 10.17
C GLU A 7 24.02 -7.92 10.96
N GLU A 8 22.91 -7.28 11.35
CA GLU A 8 21.82 -7.93 12.09
C GLU A 8 20.96 -8.84 11.14
N HIS A 9 20.85 -8.49 9.85
CA HIS A 9 20.26 -9.35 8.79
C HIS A 9 21.02 -10.67 8.56
N ALA A 10 22.35 -10.66 8.64
CA ALA A 10 23.16 -11.85 8.41
C ALA A 10 22.93 -12.92 9.51
N ALA A 11 22.68 -12.49 10.76
CA ALA A 11 22.42 -13.38 11.88
C ALA A 11 21.05 -14.09 11.80
N ALA A 12 20.02 -13.40 11.27
CA ALA A 12 18.73 -14.03 10.97
C ALA A 12 18.86 -15.16 9.91
N MET A 13 19.75 -14.97 8.93
CA MET A 13 19.99 -15.90 7.82
C MET A 13 20.71 -17.20 8.23
N GLU A 14 21.48 -17.19 9.33
CA GLU A 14 22.26 -18.35 9.78
C GLU A 14 21.39 -19.46 10.38
N SER A 15 20.14 -19.16 10.76
CA SER A 15 19.25 -20.09 11.49
C SER A 15 18.43 -21.06 10.61
N LEU A 16 18.43 -20.91 9.28
CA LEU A 16 17.46 -21.57 8.39
C LEU A 16 18.10 -22.33 7.22
N GLY A 17 19.09 -23.17 7.53
CA GLY A 17 19.77 -24.06 6.58
C GLY A 17 18.84 -25.02 5.84
N GLY A 18 18.35 -24.61 4.66
CA GLY A 18 17.54 -25.42 3.75
C GLY A 18 16.81 -24.65 2.63
N MET A 19 16.81 -23.32 2.64
CA MET A 19 15.97 -22.50 1.75
C MET A 19 16.62 -22.19 0.41
N SER A 20 15.87 -22.26 -0.69
CA SER A 20 16.36 -21.92 -2.04
C SER A 20 16.16 -20.44 -2.37
N ALA A 21 15.09 -19.81 -1.86
CA ALA A 21 14.80 -18.39 -2.02
C ALA A 21 14.03 -17.80 -0.83
N GLN A 22 14.23 -16.50 -0.59
CA GLN A 22 13.70 -15.78 0.55
C GLN A 22 13.27 -14.37 0.15
N VAL A 23 12.11 -13.96 0.64
CA VAL A 23 11.57 -12.62 0.54
C VAL A 23 11.55 -12.04 1.94
N THR A 24 12.13 -10.87 2.10
CA THR A 24 12.27 -10.22 3.40
C THR A 24 11.54 -8.89 3.36
N MET A 25 10.73 -8.61 4.37
CA MET A 25 9.98 -7.36 4.53
C MET A 25 10.41 -6.65 5.79
N ASP A 26 10.90 -5.42 5.66
CA ASP A 26 11.36 -4.60 6.78
C ASP A 26 10.18 -3.81 7.39
N PHE A 27 9.73 -4.23 8.57
CA PHE A 27 8.59 -3.60 9.25
C PHE A 27 8.92 -2.16 9.66
N ASP A 28 10.11 -1.92 10.20
CA ASP A 28 10.49 -0.59 10.67
C ASP A 28 10.62 0.39 9.51
N GLN A 29 11.12 -0.07 8.36
CA GLN A 29 11.16 0.75 7.16
C GLN A 29 9.76 1.05 6.61
N ALA A 30 8.81 0.10 6.72
CA ALA A 30 7.42 0.36 6.37
C ALA A 30 6.80 1.46 7.27
N VAL A 31 7.04 1.37 8.59
CA VAL A 31 6.63 2.39 9.57
C VAL A 31 7.30 3.73 9.25
N ALA A 32 8.61 3.75 8.98
CA ALA A 32 9.37 4.95 8.68
C ALA A 32 8.87 5.66 7.41
N ASN A 33 8.59 4.90 6.34
CA ASN A 33 8.03 5.45 5.10
C ASN A 33 6.68 6.13 5.34
N MET A 34 5.81 5.48 6.13
CA MET A 34 4.49 6.01 6.47
C MET A 34 4.58 7.22 7.39
N ALA A 35 5.43 7.17 8.43
CA ALA A 35 5.67 8.28 9.33
C ALA A 35 6.21 9.51 8.59
N TYR A 36 7.17 9.32 7.67
CA TYR A 36 7.68 10.39 6.84
C TYR A 36 6.56 11.06 6.02
N LEU A 37 5.73 10.26 5.33
CA LEU A 37 4.60 10.79 4.56
C LEU A 37 3.57 11.52 5.43
N SER A 38 3.31 11.03 6.65
CA SER A 38 2.44 11.74 7.60
C SER A 38 3.04 13.07 8.05
N THR A 39 4.35 13.15 8.27
CA THR A 39 5.02 14.40 8.65
C THR A 39 5.24 15.36 7.48
N ALA A 40 5.24 14.87 6.24
CA ALA A 40 5.41 15.71 5.05
C ALA A 40 4.22 16.64 4.80
N PHE A 41 3.03 16.26 5.28
CA PHE A 41 1.79 17.03 5.16
C PHE A 41 1.36 17.65 6.49
N ASN A 42 2.31 18.00 7.37
CA ASN A 42 2.11 18.40 8.77
C ASN A 42 1.21 19.63 8.99
N SER A 43 -0.09 19.47 8.79
CA SER A 43 -1.14 20.31 9.30
C SER A 43 -2.26 19.43 9.84
N ASP A 44 -3.01 19.92 10.82
CA ASP A 44 -4.17 19.24 11.40
C ASP A 44 -5.29 18.93 10.38
N LYS A 45 -5.13 19.41 9.14
CA LYS A 45 -6.08 19.22 8.04
C LYS A 45 -5.75 18.01 7.16
N TRP A 46 -4.50 17.60 7.03
CA TRP A 46 -4.11 16.54 6.10
C TRP A 46 -3.91 15.19 6.81
N THR A 47 -4.40 14.13 6.15
CA THR A 47 -4.26 12.75 6.63
C THR A 47 -3.69 11.86 5.53
N VAL A 48 -3.13 10.72 5.93
CA VAL A 48 -2.59 9.73 5.01
C VAL A 48 -3.45 8.46 5.08
N CYS A 49 -3.93 8.00 3.92
CA CYS A 49 -4.56 6.69 3.75
C CYS A 49 -3.65 5.80 2.91
N PRO A 50 -2.80 4.96 3.54
CA PRO A 50 -2.01 3.96 2.83
C PRO A 50 -2.91 3.09 1.94
N VAL A 51 -2.53 2.96 0.68
CA VAL A 51 -3.23 2.08 -0.26
C VAL A 51 -2.60 0.70 -0.19
N VAL A 52 -3.30 -0.25 0.41
CA VAL A 52 -2.80 -1.61 0.70
C VAL A 52 -3.41 -2.67 -0.22
N LYS A 53 -3.88 -2.26 -1.40
CA LYS A 53 -4.47 -3.19 -2.39
C LYS A 53 -3.45 -4.18 -2.93
N GLY A 54 -3.95 -5.31 -3.41
CA GLY A 54 -3.14 -6.37 -3.97
C GLY A 54 -2.21 -6.99 -2.92
N ASP A 55 -2.73 -7.25 -1.72
CA ASP A 55 -1.95 -7.74 -0.56
C ASP A 55 -0.80 -6.80 -0.17
N ALA A 56 -1.13 -5.53 0.04
CA ALA A 56 -0.16 -4.45 0.20
C ALA A 56 0.91 -4.46 -0.91
N TYR A 57 0.48 -4.57 -2.17
CA TYR A 57 1.37 -4.69 -3.33
C TYR A 57 2.39 -5.85 -3.24
N GLY A 58 2.05 -6.93 -2.52
CA GLY A 58 2.93 -8.07 -2.24
C GLY A 58 3.75 -7.95 -0.96
N HIS A 59 3.45 -6.98 -0.09
CA HIS A 59 4.15 -6.79 1.19
C HIS A 59 3.29 -7.24 2.39
N GLY A 60 2.17 -7.93 2.16
CA GLY A 60 1.30 -8.42 3.21
C GLY A 60 0.34 -7.35 3.78
N THR A 61 -0.96 -7.52 3.57
CA THR A 61 -1.97 -6.59 4.09
C THR A 61 -2.00 -6.56 5.63
N ALA A 62 -1.82 -7.70 6.31
CA ALA A 62 -1.75 -7.73 7.78
C ALA A 62 -0.56 -6.93 8.32
N LEU A 63 0.61 -7.10 7.69
CA LEU A 63 1.83 -6.37 8.03
C LEU A 63 1.61 -4.86 7.93
N TYR A 64 1.05 -4.40 6.81
CA TYR A 64 0.77 -2.98 6.61
C TYR A 64 -0.38 -2.46 7.48
N GLY A 65 -1.33 -3.30 7.88
CA GLY A 65 -2.32 -2.97 8.90
C GLY A 65 -1.67 -2.63 10.25
N ARG A 66 -0.73 -3.48 10.70
CA ARG A 66 0.05 -3.26 11.93
C ARG A 66 1.03 -2.09 11.83
N ALA A 67 1.76 -1.99 10.73
CA ALA A 67 2.69 -0.88 10.51
C ALA A 67 1.96 0.46 10.46
N SER A 68 0.75 0.49 9.88
CA SER A 68 -0.11 1.69 9.91
C SER A 68 -0.57 2.01 11.33
N ALA A 69 -0.84 0.99 12.15
CA ALA A 69 -1.26 1.19 13.53
C ALA A 69 -0.15 1.77 14.41
N ALA A 70 1.11 1.45 14.09
CA ALA A 70 2.29 1.99 14.74
C ALA A 70 2.53 3.49 14.43
N VAL A 71 1.87 4.05 13.41
CA VAL A 71 1.92 5.49 13.08
C VAL A 71 0.66 6.16 13.65
N PRO A 72 0.77 7.00 14.69
CA PRO A 72 -0.40 7.59 15.35
C PRO A 72 -1.32 8.38 14.41
N ALA A 73 -0.74 9.08 13.43
CA ALA A 73 -1.43 9.94 12.45
C ALA A 73 -2.15 9.19 11.32
N ILE A 74 -2.13 7.84 11.32
CA ILE A 74 -2.86 7.04 10.34
C ILE A 74 -4.13 6.47 10.99
N HIS A 75 -5.26 6.85 10.40
CA HIS A 75 -6.61 6.52 10.88
C HIS A 75 -7.42 5.75 9.83
N SER A 76 -6.90 5.58 8.62
CA SER A 76 -7.64 5.01 7.49
C SER A 76 -6.74 4.14 6.60
N LEU A 77 -7.33 3.12 5.97
CA LEU A 77 -6.66 2.26 5.00
C LEU A 77 -7.50 2.08 3.75
N CYS A 78 -6.84 2.14 2.59
CA CYS A 78 -7.48 2.13 1.29
C CYS A 78 -7.24 0.77 0.63
N PHE A 79 -8.30 0.03 0.32
CA PHE A 79 -8.23 -1.34 -0.19
C PHE A 79 -9.17 -1.57 -1.38
N VAL A 80 -9.10 -2.74 -2.02
CA VAL A 80 -9.92 -3.06 -3.20
C VAL A 80 -10.86 -4.25 -2.98
N ASP A 81 -10.40 -5.29 -2.29
CA ASP A 81 -11.16 -6.54 -2.11
C ASP A 81 -11.49 -6.81 -0.63
N ASP A 82 -12.64 -7.43 -0.37
CA ASP A 82 -13.18 -7.61 1.00
C ASP A 82 -12.22 -8.33 1.94
N TRP A 83 -11.51 -9.33 1.42
CA TRP A 83 -10.58 -10.11 2.22
C TRP A 83 -9.44 -9.23 2.77
N GLU A 84 -9.05 -8.14 2.09
CA GLU A 84 -8.03 -7.20 2.58
C GLU A 84 -8.53 -6.45 3.82
N ALA A 85 -9.81 -6.04 3.81
CA ALA A 85 -10.45 -5.44 4.96
C ALA A 85 -10.67 -6.46 6.08
N GLU A 86 -11.09 -7.68 5.76
CA GLU A 86 -11.27 -8.76 6.72
C GLU A 86 -9.96 -9.12 7.43
N VAL A 87 -8.85 -9.23 6.69
CA VAL A 87 -7.52 -9.47 7.27
C VAL A 87 -7.16 -8.38 8.27
N VAL A 88 -7.39 -7.10 7.95
CA VAL A 88 -7.11 -6.00 8.91
C VAL A 88 -8.04 -6.06 10.13
N ARG A 89 -9.33 -6.34 9.95
CA ARG A 89 -10.33 -6.37 11.04
C ARG A 89 -10.14 -7.56 11.98
N THR A 90 -9.72 -8.69 11.44
CA THR A 90 -9.57 -9.96 12.19
C THR A 90 -8.17 -10.15 12.75
N ASP A 91 -7.22 -9.27 12.41
CA ASP A 91 -5.87 -9.28 12.95
C ASP A 91 -5.89 -8.88 14.44
N THR A 92 -5.88 -9.89 15.31
CA THR A 92 -5.84 -9.72 16.78
C THR A 92 -4.54 -9.08 17.27
N GLU A 93 -3.53 -9.05 16.42
CA GLU A 93 -2.21 -8.49 16.69
C GLU A 93 -2.16 -6.99 16.41
N ASN A 94 -3.13 -6.49 15.64
CA ASN A 94 -3.24 -5.08 15.29
C ASN A 94 -4.07 -4.30 16.33
N PRO A 95 -3.44 -3.41 17.13
CA PRO A 95 -4.13 -2.70 18.20
C PRO A 95 -5.21 -1.73 17.69
N LYS A 96 -5.12 -1.29 16.43
CA LYS A 96 -6.10 -0.38 15.79
C LYS A 96 -7.00 -1.11 14.79
N ALA A 97 -7.06 -2.44 14.81
CA ALA A 97 -7.81 -3.25 13.84
C ALA A 97 -9.25 -2.76 13.63
N ASN A 98 -9.94 -2.44 14.73
CA ASN A 98 -11.32 -1.95 14.70
C ASN A 98 -11.43 -0.45 14.45
N GLU A 99 -10.40 0.34 14.75
CA GLU A 99 -10.44 1.81 14.69
C GLU A 99 -10.28 2.36 13.27
N PHE A 100 -9.61 1.64 12.38
CA PHE A 100 -9.36 2.13 11.02
C PHE A 100 -10.65 2.40 10.24
N ASP A 101 -10.73 3.55 9.57
CA ASP A 101 -11.68 3.75 8.47
C ASP A 101 -11.18 3.01 7.23
N LEU A 102 -11.86 1.93 6.87
CA LEU A 102 -11.49 1.09 5.72
C LEU A 102 -12.25 1.58 4.49
N VAL A 103 -11.53 2.23 3.58
CA VAL A 103 -12.10 2.85 2.38
C VAL A 103 -11.90 1.95 1.17
N ARG A 104 -13.00 1.51 0.56
CA ARG A 104 -12.93 0.72 -0.67
C ARG A 104 -12.83 1.62 -1.89
N ILE A 105 -11.72 1.53 -2.62
CA ILE A 105 -11.45 2.39 -3.79
C ILE A 105 -11.81 1.72 -5.15
N ARG A 106 -12.71 0.73 -5.13
CA ARG A 106 -13.22 0.01 -6.31
C ARG A 106 -14.74 -0.11 -6.26
N PRO A 107 -15.45 -0.03 -7.41
CA PRO A 107 -16.84 -0.45 -7.51
C PRO A 107 -17.10 -1.89 -7.00
N SER A 108 -18.18 -2.05 -6.27
CA SER A 108 -18.55 -3.31 -5.58
C SER A 108 -19.70 -4.03 -6.27
N THR A 109 -19.68 -5.37 -6.22
CA THR A 109 -20.88 -6.18 -6.49
C THR A 109 -21.77 -6.24 -5.24
N ASN A 110 -23.03 -6.65 -5.37
CA ASN A 110 -23.91 -6.79 -4.19
C ASN A 110 -23.33 -7.71 -3.10
N ALA A 111 -22.62 -8.78 -3.48
CA ALA A 111 -21.96 -9.65 -2.52
C ALA A 111 -20.85 -8.92 -1.73
N ASN A 112 -20.08 -8.08 -2.42
CA ASN A 112 -19.05 -7.27 -1.76
C ASN A 112 -19.65 -6.20 -0.84
N LEU A 113 -20.78 -5.61 -1.26
CA LEU A 113 -21.50 -4.62 -0.44
C LEU A 113 -22.06 -5.24 0.84
N GLU A 114 -22.62 -6.45 0.76
CA GLU A 114 -23.11 -7.19 1.95
C GLU A 114 -21.98 -7.44 2.95
N ALA A 115 -20.84 -7.98 2.49
CA ALA A 115 -19.67 -8.23 3.33
C ALA A 115 -19.07 -6.93 3.90
N GLY A 116 -18.99 -5.88 3.09
CA GLY A 116 -18.46 -4.58 3.49
C GLY A 116 -19.29 -3.87 4.55
N ILE A 117 -20.59 -4.15 4.67
CA ILE A 117 -21.39 -3.60 5.77
C ILE A 117 -20.98 -4.20 7.12
N ASP A 118 -20.78 -5.51 7.19
CA ASP A 118 -20.40 -6.17 8.44
C ASP A 118 -18.99 -5.78 8.90
N LEU A 119 -18.10 -5.44 7.96
CA LEU A 119 -16.74 -4.96 8.23
C LEU A 119 -16.63 -3.45 8.50
N GLY A 120 -17.74 -2.71 8.41
CA GLY A 120 -17.76 -1.25 8.58
C GLY A 120 -16.98 -0.49 7.50
N VAL A 121 -16.97 -1.01 6.27
CA VAL A 121 -16.27 -0.41 5.12
C VAL A 121 -16.97 0.86 4.66
N THR A 122 -16.20 1.90 4.37
CA THR A 122 -16.66 3.10 3.66
C THR A 122 -16.68 2.81 2.15
N GLU A 123 -17.86 2.90 1.53
CA GLU A 123 -18.04 2.58 0.11
C GLU A 123 -17.90 3.83 -0.77
N VAL A 124 -17.28 3.67 -1.94
CA VAL A 124 -17.12 4.75 -2.92
C VAL A 124 -18.18 4.62 -4.02
N LEU A 125 -18.95 5.68 -4.23
CA LEU A 125 -19.99 5.79 -5.25
C LEU A 125 -19.53 6.72 -6.38
N GLY A 126 -19.75 6.28 -7.62
CA GLY A 126 -19.43 7.04 -8.82
C GLY A 126 -20.54 7.04 -9.86
N ASN A 127 -21.67 6.37 -9.62
CA ASN A 127 -22.85 6.49 -10.48
C ASN A 127 -24.13 6.04 -9.75
N ARG A 128 -25.27 6.28 -10.39
CA ARG A 128 -26.60 5.97 -9.84
C ARG A 128 -26.88 4.46 -9.76
N ASP A 129 -26.26 3.64 -10.59
CA ASP A 129 -26.41 2.18 -10.53
C ASP A 129 -25.74 1.59 -9.27
N GLN A 130 -24.57 2.12 -8.90
CA GLN A 130 -23.89 1.78 -7.65
C GLN A 130 -24.72 2.22 -6.44
N LEU A 131 -25.30 3.43 -6.47
CA LEU A 131 -26.20 3.91 -5.42
C LEU A 131 -27.43 3.01 -5.29
N ALA A 132 -28.06 2.62 -6.40
CA ALA A 132 -29.21 1.72 -6.39
C ALA A 132 -28.84 0.34 -5.80
N SER A 133 -27.67 -0.18 -6.16
CA SER A 133 -27.16 -1.46 -5.65
C SER A 133 -26.91 -1.42 -4.14
N LEU A 134 -26.24 -0.37 -3.64
CA LEU A 134 -26.01 -0.17 -2.21
C LEU A 134 -27.32 0.00 -1.44
N THR A 135 -28.25 0.77 -1.99
CA THR A 135 -29.56 1.03 -1.36
C THR A 135 -30.39 -0.25 -1.26
N TYR A 136 -30.36 -1.08 -2.30
CA TYR A 136 -30.98 -2.40 -2.27
C TYR A 136 -30.42 -3.28 -1.14
N VAL A 137 -29.09 -3.35 -1.01
CA VAL A 137 -28.43 -4.14 0.04
C VAL A 137 -28.72 -3.61 1.44
N MET A 138 -28.66 -2.28 1.63
CA MET A 138 -28.97 -1.61 2.90
C MET A 138 -30.40 -1.92 3.38
N ASN A 139 -31.38 -1.81 2.47
CA ASN A 139 -32.78 -2.11 2.78
C ASN A 139 -32.98 -3.60 3.13
N MET A 140 -32.33 -4.51 2.42
CA MET A 140 -32.39 -5.95 2.71
C MET A 140 -31.80 -6.27 4.09
N GLN A 141 -30.64 -5.72 4.42
CA GLN A 141 -29.99 -5.99 5.71
C GLN A 141 -30.73 -5.32 6.88
N GLY A 142 -31.22 -4.09 6.71
CA GLY A 142 -32.07 -3.43 7.69
C GLY A 142 -33.34 -4.24 7.99
N GLY A 143 -33.99 -4.78 6.95
CA GLY A 143 -35.13 -5.68 7.09
C GLY A 143 -34.79 -6.98 7.84
N ARG A 144 -33.67 -7.63 7.50
CA ARG A 144 -33.20 -8.84 8.19
C ARG A 144 -32.91 -8.61 9.67
N ARG A 145 -32.27 -7.48 10.03
CA ARG A 145 -31.96 -7.14 11.44
C ARG A 145 -33.24 -6.89 12.25
N LYS A 146 -34.23 -6.19 11.67
CA LYS A 146 -35.56 -6.03 12.28
C LYS A 146 -36.30 -7.36 12.49
N LEU A 147 -36.23 -8.28 11.53
CA LEU A 147 -36.88 -9.60 11.61
C LEU A 147 -36.25 -10.54 12.64
N LEU A 148 -34.94 -10.44 12.87
CA LEU A 148 -34.22 -11.37 13.75
C LEU A 148 -34.25 -10.97 15.23
N GLY A 149 -34.84 -9.83 15.60
CA GLY A 149 -34.89 -9.34 16.99
C GLY A 149 -33.51 -9.20 17.64
N ARG A 150 -32.45 -9.22 16.84
CA ARG A 150 -31.07 -9.13 17.32
C ARG A 150 -30.74 -7.66 17.52
N GLY A 151 -31.03 -7.17 18.72
CA GLY A 151 -30.23 -6.11 19.33
C GLY A 151 -28.82 -6.62 19.63
N LEU A 152 -28.06 -6.99 18.60
CA LEU A 152 -26.61 -6.90 18.74
C LEU A 152 -26.35 -5.40 18.69
N GLN A 153 -25.85 -4.86 19.80
CA GLN A 153 -25.18 -3.58 19.82
C GLN A 153 -24.36 -3.50 18.52
N SER A 154 -24.67 -2.53 17.66
CA SER A 154 -23.65 -1.99 16.79
C SER A 154 -22.44 -1.84 17.69
N GLY A 155 -21.31 -2.49 17.38
CA GLY A 155 -20.06 -2.16 18.05
C GLY A 155 -20.02 -0.64 18.08
N GLY A 156 -20.13 -0.09 19.29
CA GLY A 156 -20.30 1.33 19.51
C GLY A 156 -19.04 1.99 19.02
N PHE A 157 -19.02 2.31 17.73
CA PHE A 157 -18.15 3.33 17.22
C PHE A 157 -18.76 4.61 17.74
N ASP A 158 -18.14 5.17 18.79
CA ASP A 158 -18.37 6.55 19.16
C ASP A 158 -18.18 7.37 17.89
N VAL A 159 -19.29 7.86 17.34
CA VAL A 159 -19.29 8.60 16.08
C VAL A 159 -18.58 9.94 16.28
N PHE A 160 -18.38 10.38 17.52
CA PHE A 160 -17.54 11.52 17.89
C PHE A 160 -16.98 11.35 19.31
N SER A 161 -15.68 11.10 19.47
CA SER A 161 -14.94 11.51 20.65
C SER A 161 -13.77 12.38 20.21
N ALA A 162 -14.00 13.68 20.14
CA ALA A 162 -12.96 14.69 19.94
C ALA A 162 -12.67 15.34 21.30
N GLU A 163 -12.04 14.59 22.21
CA GLU A 163 -11.35 15.20 23.36
C GLU A 163 -10.01 14.48 23.55
N GLY A 164 -8.92 15.22 23.38
CA GLY A 164 -7.55 14.72 23.61
C GLY A 164 -7.30 14.40 25.09
N PRO A 165 -6.26 13.61 25.41
CA PRO A 165 -6.00 13.23 26.78
C PRO A 165 -5.22 14.34 27.49
N ASP A 166 -5.78 14.90 28.56
CA ASP A 166 -5.00 15.47 29.67
C ASP A 166 -5.00 14.50 30.86
N PRO A 167 -3.89 14.38 31.61
CA PRO A 167 -3.62 13.22 32.46
C PRO A 167 -4.13 13.41 33.89
N VAL A 168 -4.88 12.45 34.42
CA VAL A 168 -5.17 12.38 35.87
C VAL A 168 -5.08 10.94 36.38
N PHE A 169 -4.22 10.72 37.38
CA PHE A 169 -4.04 9.47 38.14
C PHE A 169 -5.24 9.19 39.08
N PRO A 170 -5.53 7.92 39.45
CA PRO A 170 -6.75 7.56 40.17
C PRO A 170 -6.59 7.53 41.71
N ALA A 171 -7.71 7.72 42.40
CA ALA A 171 -7.95 7.26 43.78
C ALA A 171 -9.46 7.00 44.01
N PRO A 172 -9.84 6.13 44.99
CA PRO A 172 -10.88 5.10 44.79
C PRO A 172 -12.17 5.29 45.61
N GLY A 173 -13.21 4.52 45.20
CA GLY A 173 -14.27 3.99 46.08
C GLY A 173 -15.67 4.57 45.84
N GLU A 174 -16.63 3.74 45.44
CA GLU A 174 -17.70 3.17 46.30
C GLU A 174 -18.76 2.46 45.42
N GLU A 175 -19.16 1.28 45.87
CA GLU A 175 -20.25 0.46 45.34
C GLU A 175 -21.59 1.00 45.88
N ASP A 176 -22.64 1.03 45.06
CA ASP A 176 -24.06 0.87 45.45
C ASP A 176 -24.90 0.89 44.17
N GLU A 177 -25.54 -0.21 43.80
CA GLU A 177 -26.84 -0.76 44.23
C GLU A 177 -27.89 -0.52 43.13
N THR A 178 -28.50 -1.64 42.73
CA THR A 178 -29.43 -1.80 41.62
C THR A 178 -30.84 -1.39 42.02
N GLU A 179 -31.47 -0.48 41.27
CA GLU A 179 -32.93 -0.32 41.29
C GLU A 179 -33.51 -0.61 39.90
N GLU A 180 -34.43 -1.59 39.87
CA GLU A 180 -35.30 -1.92 38.76
C GLU A 180 -36.39 -0.84 38.65
N GLU A 181 -36.49 -0.15 37.49
CA GLU A 181 -37.69 0.62 37.15
C GLU A 181 -38.33 0.13 35.85
N GLU A 182 -39.64 -0.09 35.99
CA GLU A 182 -40.72 -0.52 35.11
C GLU A 182 -40.61 -0.22 33.61
N GLU A 183 -40.82 -1.28 32.81
CA GLU A 183 -41.13 -1.20 31.37
C GLU A 183 -42.42 -0.39 31.11
N THR A 184 -42.25 0.86 30.69
CA THR A 184 -43.26 1.58 29.91
C THR A 184 -42.85 1.60 28.45
N GLY A 185 -43.74 1.10 27.58
CA GLY A 185 -43.45 0.80 26.18
C GLY A 185 -42.74 1.90 25.39
N ALA A 186 -41.54 1.55 24.91
CA ALA A 186 -40.88 2.22 23.81
C ALA A 186 -41.17 1.41 22.54
N GLU A 187 -41.67 2.06 21.50
CA GLU A 187 -41.67 1.52 20.15
C GLU A 187 -40.24 1.09 19.79
N ASP A 188 -40.09 -0.09 19.20
CA ASP A 188 -38.81 -0.68 18.78
C ASP A 188 -38.05 0.26 17.83
N ASP A 189 -37.19 1.11 18.39
CA ASP A 189 -36.21 1.90 17.65
C ASP A 189 -35.02 0.99 17.30
N ALA A 190 -35.28 -0.03 16.48
CA ALA A 190 -34.24 -0.79 15.82
C ALA A 190 -33.53 0.15 14.84
N GLY A 191 -32.51 0.85 15.35
CA GLY A 191 -31.80 1.95 14.71
C GLY A 191 -31.50 1.71 13.23
N THR A 192 -31.78 2.72 12.42
CA THR A 192 -31.47 2.73 10.99
C THR A 192 -29.98 2.43 10.80
N LEU A 193 -29.67 1.41 10.00
CA LEU A 193 -28.29 1.05 9.67
C LEU A 193 -27.58 2.26 9.04
N ALA A 194 -26.58 2.78 9.72
CA ALA A 194 -25.74 3.86 9.20
C ALA A 194 -24.65 3.31 8.26
N LYS A 195 -24.36 4.03 7.17
CA LYS A 195 -23.33 3.64 6.20
C LYS A 195 -22.60 4.87 5.67
N LYS A 196 -21.29 4.89 5.91
CA LYS A 196 -20.37 5.89 5.35
C LYS A 196 -20.21 5.66 3.85
N VAL A 197 -20.32 6.74 3.09
CA VAL A 197 -20.09 6.75 1.64
C VAL A 197 -19.16 7.90 1.26
N GLN A 198 -18.40 7.71 0.20
CA GLN A 198 -17.60 8.75 -0.44
C GLN A 198 -17.98 8.85 -1.92
N ILE A 199 -17.88 10.04 -2.50
CA ILE A 199 -18.22 10.27 -3.90
C ILE A 199 -16.94 10.36 -4.71
N ASN A 200 -16.78 9.46 -5.68
CA ASN A 200 -15.70 9.53 -6.65
C ASN A 200 -16.17 10.29 -7.89
N ILE A 201 -15.54 11.43 -8.14
CA ILE A 201 -15.79 12.32 -9.27
C ILE A 201 -14.65 12.10 -10.26
N ASP A 202 -14.97 11.60 -11.44
CA ASP A 202 -13.96 11.31 -12.46
C ASP A 202 -13.54 12.61 -13.13
N THR A 203 -12.27 13.01 -13.05
CA THR A 203 -11.74 14.25 -13.66
C THR A 203 -10.99 13.98 -14.97
N SER A 204 -10.71 12.72 -15.30
CA SER A 204 -9.77 12.38 -16.38
C SER A 204 -9.61 10.88 -16.66
N MET A 205 -9.63 10.03 -15.62
CA MET A 205 -9.18 8.64 -15.71
C MET A 205 -10.14 7.74 -16.48
N ALA A 206 -11.39 8.16 -16.67
CA ALA A 206 -12.44 7.43 -17.40
C ALA A 206 -12.58 5.95 -16.98
N ARG A 207 -12.29 5.68 -15.69
CA ARG A 207 -12.25 4.31 -15.14
C ARG A 207 -13.49 4.01 -14.32
N SER A 208 -13.85 4.98 -13.47
CA SER A 208 -14.97 4.93 -12.55
C SER A 208 -15.11 6.31 -11.95
N GLY A 209 -16.34 6.74 -11.72
CA GLY A 209 -16.63 8.01 -11.06
C GLY A 209 -17.76 8.75 -11.76
N PHE A 210 -18.32 9.71 -11.04
CA PHE A 210 -19.37 10.59 -11.51
C PHE A 210 -18.75 11.61 -12.45
N TRP A 211 -19.36 11.82 -13.63
CA TRP A 211 -18.87 12.74 -14.66
C TRP A 211 -19.79 13.97 -14.74
N PRO A 212 -19.48 15.08 -14.04
CA PRO A 212 -20.32 16.28 -14.04
C PRO A 212 -20.00 17.27 -15.16
N TRP A 213 -18.90 17.09 -15.90
CA TRP A 213 -18.32 18.17 -16.73
C TRP A 213 -19.07 18.47 -18.03
N ASP A 214 -20.05 17.64 -18.41
CA ASP A 214 -20.93 17.92 -19.54
C ASP A 214 -22.08 18.87 -19.16
N ALA A 215 -22.31 19.09 -17.86
CA ALA A 215 -23.31 20.02 -17.37
C ALA A 215 -22.87 21.48 -17.57
N SER A 216 -23.86 22.39 -17.66
CA SER A 216 -23.58 23.83 -17.72
C SER A 216 -22.91 24.35 -16.45
N ASP A 217 -23.25 23.74 -15.31
CA ASP A 217 -22.61 23.96 -14.02
C ASP A 217 -22.29 22.58 -13.39
N PRO A 218 -21.01 22.17 -13.40
CA PRO A 218 -20.59 20.91 -12.80
C PRO A 218 -20.88 20.82 -11.30
N THR A 219 -20.84 21.93 -10.57
CA THR A 219 -21.11 21.98 -9.13
C THR A 219 -22.58 21.65 -8.87
N ASP A 220 -23.50 22.19 -9.65
CA ASP A 220 -24.93 21.88 -9.56
C ASP A 220 -25.23 20.40 -9.85
N GLU A 221 -24.55 19.81 -10.84
CA GLU A 221 -24.71 18.38 -11.16
C GLU A 221 -24.17 17.48 -10.03
N ILE A 222 -23.06 17.84 -9.39
CA ILE A 222 -22.57 17.15 -8.18
C ILE A 222 -23.58 17.29 -7.04
N ARG A 223 -24.13 18.50 -6.81
CA ARG A 223 -25.16 18.73 -5.79
C ARG A 223 -26.41 17.88 -6.02
N SER A 224 -26.84 17.74 -7.26
CA SER A 224 -27.94 16.85 -7.63
C SER A 224 -27.64 15.40 -7.24
N TYR A 225 -26.41 14.93 -7.48
CA TYR A 225 -26.03 13.56 -7.12
C TYR A 225 -25.90 13.34 -5.61
N VAL A 226 -25.40 14.33 -4.87
CA VAL A 226 -25.42 14.34 -3.39
C VAL A 226 -26.85 14.20 -2.87
N ASN A 227 -27.78 14.97 -3.41
CA ASN A 227 -29.20 14.92 -3.04
C ASN A 227 -29.83 13.55 -3.38
N ASP A 228 -29.49 12.96 -4.53
CA ASP A 228 -29.93 11.59 -4.87
C ASP A 228 -29.44 10.58 -3.83
N ILE A 229 -28.19 10.69 -3.37
CA ILE A 229 -27.63 9.81 -2.33
C ILE A 229 -28.40 9.99 -1.02
N LEU A 230 -28.44 11.20 -0.46
CA LEU A 230 -29.04 11.47 0.86
C LEU A 230 -30.54 11.14 0.91
N SER A 231 -31.26 11.31 -0.20
CA SER A 231 -32.69 10.98 -0.29
C SER A 231 -32.97 9.48 -0.49
N SER A 232 -31.98 8.70 -0.94
CA SER A 232 -32.16 7.27 -1.23
C SER A 232 -32.23 6.39 0.03
N HIS A 233 -31.56 6.78 1.11
CA HIS A 233 -31.63 6.06 2.38
C HIS A 233 -31.24 6.97 3.57
N PRO A 234 -32.04 7.02 4.66
CA PRO A 234 -31.78 7.91 5.80
C PRO A 234 -30.52 7.56 6.61
N GLY A 235 -29.97 6.37 6.42
CA GLY A 235 -28.72 5.93 7.06
C GLY A 235 -27.44 6.32 6.33
N TYR A 236 -27.49 7.00 5.17
CA TYR A 236 -26.28 7.40 4.49
C TYR A 236 -25.61 8.62 5.13
N VAL A 237 -24.29 8.54 5.26
CA VAL A 237 -23.44 9.62 5.72
C VAL A 237 -22.35 9.85 4.69
N ILE A 238 -22.37 10.99 4.00
CA ILE A 238 -21.33 11.33 3.03
C ILE A 238 -20.11 11.86 3.81
N THR A 239 -18.98 11.19 3.68
CA THR A 239 -17.75 11.46 4.47
C THR A 239 -16.60 11.97 3.62
N GLY A 240 -16.75 12.01 2.30
CA GLY A 240 -15.68 12.50 1.45
C GLY A 240 -16.00 12.59 -0.03
N LEU A 241 -15.20 13.40 -0.70
CA LEU A 241 -15.22 13.68 -2.13
C LEU A 241 -13.84 13.38 -2.68
N MET A 242 -13.77 12.60 -3.75
CA MET A 242 -12.51 12.13 -4.28
C MET A 242 -12.43 12.15 -5.78
N THR A 243 -11.20 12.16 -6.27
CA THR A 243 -10.90 11.84 -7.66
C THR A 243 -9.60 11.05 -7.71
N HIS A 244 -9.22 10.60 -8.90
CA HIS A 244 -7.94 9.93 -9.10
C HIS A 244 -7.17 10.62 -10.22
N MET A 245 -5.95 11.05 -9.91
CA MET A 245 -5.07 11.67 -10.88
C MET A 245 -4.38 10.63 -11.76
N GLY A 246 -4.23 10.96 -13.05
CA GLY A 246 -3.41 10.21 -13.98
C GLY A 246 -1.91 10.43 -13.78
N GLN A 247 -1.12 10.06 -14.80
CA GLN A 247 0.34 10.13 -14.79
C GLN A 247 0.91 11.19 -15.75
N GLU A 248 0.10 12.16 -16.15
CA GLU A 248 0.44 13.26 -17.06
C GLU A 248 1.25 14.35 -16.36
N GLY A 249 1.97 15.18 -17.11
CA GLY A 249 2.87 16.22 -16.59
C GLY A 249 2.24 17.20 -15.59
N LYS A 250 3.09 17.90 -14.83
CA LYS A 250 2.70 18.76 -13.71
C LYS A 250 1.57 19.75 -14.03
N GLU A 251 1.68 20.51 -15.12
CA GLU A 251 0.68 21.50 -15.54
C GLU A 251 -0.72 20.88 -15.70
N TRP A 252 -0.78 19.66 -16.23
CA TRP A 252 -2.05 18.94 -16.38
C TRP A 252 -2.62 18.53 -15.02
N VAL A 253 -1.77 18.11 -14.08
CA VAL A 253 -2.21 17.74 -12.72
C VAL A 253 -2.77 18.96 -12.01
N GLU A 254 -2.08 20.10 -12.07
CA GLU A 254 -2.55 21.37 -11.49
C GLU A 254 -3.90 21.80 -12.08
N GLU A 255 -4.05 21.69 -13.41
CA GLU A 255 -5.31 21.98 -14.09
C GLU A 255 -6.45 21.09 -13.56
N LYS A 256 -6.22 19.77 -13.45
CA LYS A 256 -7.25 18.82 -12.98
C LYS A 256 -7.55 18.94 -11.50
N VAL A 257 -6.55 19.23 -10.66
CA VAL A 257 -6.75 19.52 -9.24
C VAL A 257 -7.58 20.79 -9.08
N SER A 258 -7.25 21.85 -9.81
CA SER A 258 -8.00 23.11 -9.77
C SER A 258 -9.44 22.92 -10.25
N MET A 259 -9.64 22.21 -11.36
CA MET A 259 -10.96 21.84 -11.89
C MET A 259 -11.79 21.05 -10.86
N PHE A 260 -11.16 20.11 -10.17
CA PHE A 260 -11.80 19.32 -9.11
C PHE A 260 -12.17 20.17 -7.91
N LEU A 261 -11.20 20.88 -7.30
CA LEU A 261 -11.40 21.69 -6.10
C LEU A 261 -12.47 22.77 -6.32
N ASN A 262 -12.44 23.48 -7.46
CA ASN A 262 -13.45 24.49 -7.78
C ASN A 262 -14.88 23.93 -7.79
N ALA A 263 -15.06 22.66 -8.17
CA ALA A 263 -16.37 22.02 -8.20
C ALA A 263 -16.78 21.40 -6.85
N VAL A 264 -15.80 20.92 -6.04
CA VAL A 264 -16.10 20.18 -4.81
C VAL A 264 -16.03 20.98 -3.53
N CYS A 265 -15.26 22.07 -3.47
CA CYS A 265 -15.15 22.89 -2.26
C CYS A 265 -16.50 23.46 -1.81
N PRO A 266 -17.35 24.03 -2.71
CA PRO A 266 -18.70 24.46 -2.31
C PRO A 266 -19.57 23.30 -1.82
N ILE A 267 -19.45 22.12 -2.45
CA ILE A 267 -20.22 20.93 -2.06
C ILE A 267 -19.76 20.39 -0.70
N ALA A 268 -18.46 20.41 -0.43
CA ALA A 268 -17.91 19.98 0.85
C ALA A 268 -18.38 20.91 1.99
N ASP A 269 -18.45 22.22 1.72
CA ASP A 269 -18.97 23.21 2.66
C ASP A 269 -20.47 23.00 2.94
N GLU A 270 -21.28 22.79 1.90
CA GLU A 270 -22.70 22.46 2.04
C GLU A 270 -22.91 21.16 2.83
N LEU A 271 -22.12 20.12 2.56
CA LEU A 271 -22.15 18.86 3.30
C LEU A 271 -21.77 19.05 4.78
N ALA A 272 -20.78 19.90 5.07
CA ALA A 272 -20.38 20.21 6.43
C ALA A 272 -21.52 20.87 7.23
N GLN A 273 -22.22 21.82 6.61
CA GLN A 273 -23.41 22.47 7.20
C GLN A 273 -24.59 21.51 7.35
N MET A 274 -24.80 20.60 6.40
CA MET A 274 -25.89 19.61 6.43
C MET A 274 -25.67 18.47 7.41
N GLN A 275 -24.41 18.14 7.70
CA GLN A 275 -24.01 17.05 8.59
C GLN A 275 -23.02 17.55 9.67
N PRO A 276 -23.47 18.37 10.64
CA PRO A 276 -22.60 18.90 11.69
C PRO A 276 -21.87 17.80 12.45
N GLY A 277 -20.58 18.03 12.71
CA GLY A 277 -19.67 17.08 13.34
C GLY A 277 -18.98 16.14 12.35
N VAL A 278 -19.59 15.78 11.22
CA VAL A 278 -19.01 14.79 10.29
C VAL A 278 -17.83 15.40 9.52
N PRO A 279 -16.60 14.84 9.63
CA PRO A 279 -15.48 15.29 8.83
C PRO A 279 -15.73 15.00 7.35
N ILE A 280 -15.55 16.01 6.50
CA ILE A 280 -15.68 15.87 5.05
C ILE A 280 -14.28 15.82 4.44
N THR A 281 -13.88 14.64 3.98
CA THR A 281 -12.53 14.41 3.48
C THR A 281 -12.47 14.65 1.96
N ILE A 282 -11.63 15.58 1.53
CA ILE A 282 -11.32 15.80 0.12
C ILE A 282 -10.02 15.09 -0.22
N HIS A 283 -10.04 14.18 -1.20
CA HIS A 283 -8.84 13.40 -1.51
C HIS A 283 -8.63 13.12 -2.99
N TYR A 284 -7.51 13.60 -3.51
CA TYR A 284 -7.17 13.48 -4.94
C TYR A 284 -5.75 12.96 -5.19
N ALA A 285 -4.83 13.15 -4.24
CA ALA A 285 -3.41 12.90 -4.46
C ALA A 285 -3.05 11.42 -4.31
N ASN A 286 -2.51 10.82 -5.38
CA ASN A 286 -1.78 9.56 -5.30
C ASN A 286 -0.29 9.84 -5.05
N THR A 287 0.55 8.80 -4.93
CA THR A 287 2.00 8.97 -4.73
C THR A 287 2.68 9.95 -5.71
N ARG A 288 2.26 9.97 -6.97
CA ARG A 288 2.82 10.88 -7.97
C ARG A 288 2.42 12.32 -7.70
N THR A 289 1.15 12.57 -7.41
CA THR A 289 0.66 13.90 -7.06
C THR A 289 1.31 14.42 -5.78
N ILE A 290 1.52 13.56 -4.78
CA ILE A 290 2.25 13.88 -3.54
C ILE A 290 3.65 14.40 -3.87
N ALA A 291 4.38 13.73 -4.76
CA ALA A 291 5.73 14.14 -5.17
C ALA A 291 5.76 15.53 -5.82
N LEU A 292 4.73 15.86 -6.61
CA LEU A 292 4.60 17.18 -7.23
C LEU A 292 4.26 18.26 -6.19
N MET A 293 3.34 17.98 -5.27
CA MET A 293 2.91 18.92 -4.23
C MET A 293 4.06 19.30 -3.29
N LEU A 294 4.86 18.32 -2.85
CA LEU A 294 5.98 18.60 -1.94
C LEU A 294 7.06 19.46 -2.59
N GLY A 295 7.29 19.30 -3.91
CA GLY A 295 8.23 20.14 -4.65
C GLY A 295 7.81 21.61 -4.81
N ASP A 296 6.53 21.93 -4.63
CA ASP A 296 5.97 23.27 -4.80
C ASP A 296 5.86 24.07 -3.49
N GLY A 297 6.10 23.42 -2.36
CA GLY A 297 6.16 24.06 -1.05
C GLY A 297 4.82 24.23 -0.34
N GLU A 298 3.67 24.03 -1.01
CA GLU A 298 2.34 24.02 -0.36
C GLU A 298 1.35 23.08 -1.07
N PRO A 299 0.49 22.36 -0.33
CA PRO A 299 -0.55 21.52 -0.92
C PRO A 299 -1.70 22.35 -1.50
N TRP A 300 -2.39 21.84 -2.53
CA TRP A 300 -3.55 22.53 -3.11
C TRP A 300 -4.81 22.29 -2.28
N GLU A 301 -5.39 23.36 -1.74
CA GLU A 301 -6.55 23.36 -0.86
C GLU A 301 -7.69 24.22 -1.41
N CYS A 302 -8.88 24.07 -0.83
CA CYS A 302 -9.97 25.03 -0.98
C CYS A 302 -9.55 26.41 -0.47
N ASP A 303 -10.08 27.45 -1.11
CA ASP A 303 -9.93 28.83 -0.62
C ASP A 303 -10.68 28.99 0.71
N GLU A 304 -9.96 29.25 1.80
CA GLU A 304 -10.54 29.40 3.14
C GLU A 304 -11.57 30.54 3.20
N ASP A 305 -11.36 31.61 2.42
CA ASP A 305 -12.28 32.76 2.36
C ASP A 305 -13.64 32.39 1.72
N SER A 306 -13.71 31.23 1.06
CA SER A 306 -14.92 30.72 0.42
C SER A 306 -15.73 29.75 1.29
N LEU A 307 -15.22 29.37 2.47
CA LEU A 307 -15.81 28.36 3.35
C LEU A 307 -16.57 28.98 4.53
N SER A 308 -17.61 28.28 5.00
CA SER A 308 -18.33 28.57 6.23
C SER A 308 -17.51 28.21 7.47
N GLU A 309 -17.96 28.62 8.67
CA GLU A 309 -17.33 28.22 9.93
C GLU A 309 -17.36 26.69 10.11
N GLU A 310 -18.49 26.05 9.75
CA GLU A 310 -18.63 24.60 9.73
C GLU A 310 -17.68 23.94 8.73
N GLY A 311 -17.54 24.52 7.53
CA GLY A 311 -16.61 24.07 6.50
C GLY A 311 -15.16 24.09 6.98
N LEU A 312 -14.71 25.22 7.54
CA LEU A 312 -13.36 25.37 8.11
C LEU A 312 -13.11 24.36 9.26
N ALA A 313 -14.14 24.06 10.07
CA ALA A 313 -14.02 23.14 11.18
C ALA A 313 -13.99 21.66 10.75
N GLN A 314 -14.70 21.27 9.68
CA GLN A 314 -14.95 19.88 9.31
C GLN A 314 -14.24 19.39 8.04
N ILE A 315 -13.86 20.29 7.13
CA ILE A 315 -13.16 19.88 5.90
C ILE A 315 -11.75 19.42 6.24
N ARG A 316 -11.40 18.23 5.76
CA ARG A 316 -10.08 17.62 5.87
C ARG A 316 -9.61 17.20 4.51
N TYR A 317 -8.31 17.05 4.35
CA TYR A 317 -7.69 16.52 3.14
C TYR A 317 -7.05 15.17 3.43
N MET A 318 -7.00 14.31 2.41
CA MET A 318 -6.35 13.03 2.53
C MET A 318 -5.53 12.70 1.29
N VAL A 319 -4.29 12.27 1.50
CA VAL A 319 -3.45 11.72 0.45
C VAL A 319 -3.51 10.19 0.47
N ARG A 320 -3.40 9.57 -0.71
CA ARG A 320 -3.50 8.11 -0.88
C ARG A 320 -2.22 7.53 -1.48
N PRO A 321 -1.11 7.50 -0.73
CA PRO A 321 0.12 6.91 -1.21
C PRO A 321 -0.06 5.40 -1.36
N GLY A 322 0.21 4.91 -2.58
CA GLY A 322 0.40 3.49 -2.85
C GLY A 322 1.90 3.19 -2.84
N LYS A 323 2.54 3.29 -4.00
CA LYS A 323 3.99 3.02 -4.18
C LYS A 323 4.89 3.67 -3.13
N GLY A 324 4.54 4.88 -2.68
CA GLY A 324 5.34 5.64 -1.71
C GLY A 324 5.52 4.94 -0.36
N VAL A 325 4.47 4.31 0.19
CA VAL A 325 4.58 3.62 1.49
C VAL A 325 5.46 2.35 1.43
N PHE A 326 5.76 1.88 0.22
CA PHE A 326 6.63 0.73 -0.05
C PHE A 326 8.03 1.15 -0.52
N GLY A 327 8.32 2.45 -0.61
CA GLY A 327 9.59 2.95 -1.14
C GLY A 327 9.83 2.69 -2.62
N LEU A 328 8.76 2.50 -3.41
CA LEU A 328 8.85 2.13 -4.83
C LEU A 328 8.85 3.37 -5.73
N LEU A 329 9.83 4.26 -5.52
CA LEU A 329 10.00 5.50 -6.27
C LEU A 329 11.26 5.48 -7.17
N PRO A 330 11.17 5.91 -8.44
CA PRO A 330 12.33 6.11 -9.28
C PRO A 330 13.17 7.32 -8.81
N PRO A 331 14.52 7.29 -8.89
CA PRO A 331 15.37 8.41 -8.49
C PRO A 331 15.23 9.66 -9.37
N GLY A 332 14.94 10.82 -8.76
CA GLY A 332 15.13 12.17 -9.32
C GLY A 332 14.22 12.57 -10.47
N VAL A 333 13.35 11.67 -10.93
CA VAL A 333 12.42 11.88 -12.04
C VAL A 333 11.26 10.90 -11.87
N LEU A 334 10.02 11.39 -11.85
CA LEU A 334 8.85 10.51 -11.97
C LEU A 334 8.87 9.76 -13.32
N ALA A 335 8.12 8.66 -13.44
CA ALA A 335 8.17 7.78 -14.63
C ALA A 335 7.93 8.49 -15.98
N ASP A 336 7.42 9.72 -15.98
CA ASP A 336 7.11 10.56 -17.13
C ASP A 336 8.10 11.71 -17.39
N GLY A 337 9.20 11.83 -16.63
CA GLY A 337 10.18 12.90 -16.85
C GLY A 337 10.03 14.11 -15.93
N ALA A 338 9.01 14.16 -15.07
CA ALA A 338 8.76 15.30 -14.20
C ALA A 338 9.81 15.36 -13.06
N PRO A 339 10.53 16.49 -12.91
CA PRO A 339 11.48 16.66 -11.82
C PRO A 339 10.73 16.73 -10.49
N THR A 340 11.25 16.02 -9.50
CA THR A 340 10.87 16.13 -8.08
C THR A 340 11.95 16.94 -7.36
N ASP A 341 11.65 17.41 -6.15
CA ASP A 341 12.67 18.03 -5.29
C ASP A 341 13.64 17.00 -4.67
N GLY A 342 13.46 15.70 -4.97
CA GLY A 342 14.26 14.61 -4.44
C GLY A 342 13.91 14.18 -3.01
N SER A 343 13.00 14.91 -2.35
CA SER A 343 12.71 14.71 -0.92
C SER A 343 12.12 13.33 -0.64
N LEU A 344 11.24 12.84 -1.51
CA LEU A 344 10.66 11.52 -1.38
C LEU A 344 11.70 10.42 -1.62
N GLU A 345 12.58 10.57 -2.59
CA GLU A 345 13.61 9.60 -2.96
C GLU A 345 14.70 9.48 -1.88
N GLU A 346 15.02 10.58 -1.22
CA GLU A 346 15.96 10.61 -0.11
C GLU A 346 15.43 9.86 1.12
N ASN A 347 14.13 9.98 1.42
CA ASN A 347 13.54 9.53 2.67
C ASN A 347 12.77 8.20 2.57
N LEU A 348 12.16 7.90 1.42
CA LEU A 348 11.43 6.65 1.23
C LEU A 348 12.38 5.56 0.74
N LYS A 349 12.42 4.43 1.44
CA LYS A 349 13.29 3.29 1.10
C LYS A 349 12.49 2.02 0.82
N PRO A 350 12.99 1.16 -0.10
CA PRO A 350 12.36 -0.12 -0.37
C PRO A 350 12.16 -0.94 0.91
N VAL A 351 10.98 -1.56 1.04
CA VAL A 351 10.62 -2.40 2.19
C VAL A 351 10.90 -3.89 1.93
N LEU A 352 10.83 -4.32 0.66
CA LEU A 352 10.95 -5.72 0.27
C LEU A 352 12.30 -5.99 -0.41
N SER A 353 12.99 -7.04 0.05
CA SER A 353 14.15 -7.65 -0.60
C SER A 353 13.84 -9.08 -1.03
N PHE A 354 14.35 -9.50 -2.19
CA PHE A 354 14.22 -10.86 -2.71
C PHE A 354 15.62 -11.44 -2.95
N ARG A 355 15.92 -12.56 -2.28
CA ARG A 355 17.22 -13.23 -2.28
C ARG A 355 17.10 -14.71 -2.60
N THR A 356 18.17 -15.31 -3.08
CA THR A 356 18.26 -16.74 -3.40
C THR A 356 19.70 -17.24 -3.23
N LYS A 357 19.89 -18.55 -3.06
CA LYS A 357 21.22 -19.18 -3.04
C LYS A 357 21.65 -19.62 -4.43
N ILE A 358 22.96 -19.74 -4.67
CA ILE A 358 23.46 -20.34 -5.91
C ILE A 358 23.32 -21.86 -5.81
N ALA A 359 22.62 -22.49 -6.77
CA ALA A 359 22.45 -23.94 -6.80
C ALA A 359 23.71 -24.65 -7.34
N THR A 360 24.30 -24.12 -8.42
CA THR A 360 25.54 -24.67 -9.01
C THR A 360 26.38 -23.57 -9.65
N ILE A 361 27.70 -23.76 -9.64
CA ILE A 361 28.67 -22.93 -10.35
C ILE A 361 29.45 -23.84 -11.31
N SER A 362 29.60 -23.44 -12.56
CA SER A 362 30.34 -24.24 -13.55
C SER A 362 31.05 -23.39 -14.60
N ARG A 363 32.14 -23.91 -15.17
CA ARG A 363 32.78 -23.34 -16.35
C ARG A 363 32.10 -23.86 -17.61
N VAL A 364 31.76 -22.95 -18.52
CA VAL A 364 31.16 -23.27 -19.82
C VAL A 364 32.03 -22.68 -20.91
N ALA A 365 32.49 -23.55 -21.82
CA ALA A 365 33.34 -23.12 -22.93
C ALA A 365 32.59 -22.26 -23.94
N GLU A 366 33.33 -21.39 -24.64
CA GLU A 366 32.87 -20.68 -25.83
C GLU A 366 32.20 -21.66 -26.82
N GLY A 367 31.17 -21.19 -27.53
CA GLY A 367 30.49 -21.99 -28.55
C GLY A 367 29.36 -22.87 -28.01
N ARG A 368 29.14 -22.92 -26.69
CA ARG A 368 28.02 -23.68 -26.07
C ARG A 368 26.72 -22.87 -26.12
N LEU A 369 25.60 -23.58 -26.26
CA LEU A 369 24.27 -22.97 -26.21
C LEU A 369 23.79 -22.76 -24.76
N LEU A 370 23.17 -21.61 -24.50
CA LEU A 370 22.54 -21.27 -23.21
C LEU A 370 21.02 -21.44 -23.26
N GLY A 371 20.44 -21.81 -22.11
CA GLY A 371 18.99 -21.88 -21.90
C GLY A 371 18.28 -22.80 -22.90
N TYR A 372 17.17 -22.34 -23.48
CA TYR A 372 16.39 -23.06 -24.50
C TYR A 372 17.09 -23.18 -25.89
N GLY A 373 18.42 -23.08 -25.95
CA GLY A 373 19.20 -23.44 -27.14
C GLY A 373 19.26 -22.36 -28.23
N THR A 374 18.90 -21.11 -27.93
CA THR A 374 18.76 -20.04 -28.93
C THR A 374 19.97 -19.11 -29.01
N THR A 375 21.00 -19.28 -28.17
CA THR A 375 22.18 -18.41 -28.16
C THR A 375 23.43 -19.16 -27.78
N THR A 376 24.49 -18.87 -28.52
CA THR A 376 25.85 -19.36 -28.32
C THR A 376 26.66 -18.40 -27.45
N LEU A 377 27.37 -18.93 -26.44
CA LEU A 377 28.41 -18.21 -25.71
C LEU A 377 29.52 -17.77 -26.65
N VAL A 378 29.98 -16.53 -26.51
CA VAL A 378 31.06 -15.97 -27.34
C VAL A 378 32.41 -15.86 -26.60
N ARG A 379 32.46 -16.39 -25.37
CA ARG A 379 33.68 -16.56 -24.58
C ARG A 379 33.53 -17.74 -23.63
N ASP A 380 34.64 -18.21 -23.09
CA ASP A 380 34.62 -19.06 -21.91
C ASP A 380 34.03 -18.27 -20.73
N SER A 381 33.07 -18.87 -20.03
CA SER A 381 32.31 -18.21 -18.97
C SER A 381 32.25 -19.05 -17.69
N ILE A 382 32.18 -18.36 -16.55
CA ILE A 382 31.83 -18.93 -15.26
C ILE A 382 30.35 -18.62 -15.02
N VAL A 383 29.52 -19.64 -14.94
CA VAL A 383 28.06 -19.46 -14.84
C VAL A 383 27.55 -19.96 -13.50
N ALA A 384 26.65 -19.20 -12.88
CA ALA A 384 25.89 -19.61 -11.72
C ALA A 384 24.45 -19.90 -12.11
N THR A 385 23.91 -21.03 -11.62
CA THR A 385 22.48 -21.37 -11.78
C THR A 385 21.75 -21.07 -10.48
N LEU A 386 20.66 -20.31 -10.57
CA LEU A 386 19.79 -19.98 -9.44
C LEU A 386 18.52 -20.86 -9.49
N PRO A 387 18.02 -21.32 -8.34
CA PRO A 387 16.81 -22.13 -8.21
C PRO A 387 15.51 -21.29 -8.23
N ILE A 388 15.50 -20.21 -9.02
CA ILE A 388 14.34 -19.32 -9.19
C ILE A 388 14.14 -19.00 -10.67
N GLY A 389 12.92 -18.65 -11.07
CA GLY A 389 12.56 -18.25 -12.41
C GLY A 389 11.29 -17.42 -12.47
N TRP A 390 10.60 -17.45 -13.61
CA TRP A 390 9.39 -16.64 -13.78
C TRP A 390 8.16 -17.19 -13.04
N ALA A 391 8.15 -18.47 -12.68
CA ALA A 391 7.09 -19.04 -11.84
C ALA A 391 7.15 -18.48 -10.41
N ASP A 392 8.34 -18.08 -9.98
CA ASP A 392 8.63 -17.49 -8.66
C ASP A 392 8.34 -15.98 -8.60
N GLY A 393 7.93 -15.39 -9.72
CA GLY A 393 7.49 -14.00 -9.82
C GLY A 393 8.43 -13.06 -10.56
N TYR A 394 9.63 -13.51 -10.95
CA TYR A 394 10.55 -12.72 -11.77
C TYR A 394 10.02 -12.56 -13.22
N PRO A 395 10.27 -11.43 -13.92
CA PRO A 395 9.77 -11.25 -15.29
C PRO A 395 10.27 -12.32 -16.28
N MET A 396 9.34 -12.97 -17.00
CA MET A 396 9.68 -13.98 -18.03
C MET A 396 10.59 -13.44 -19.13
N ARG A 397 10.46 -12.14 -19.45
CA ARG A 397 11.29 -11.47 -20.44
C ARG A 397 12.01 -10.32 -19.80
N VAL A 398 13.31 -10.25 -20.00
CA VAL A 398 14.12 -9.07 -19.68
C VAL A 398 14.83 -8.64 -20.96
N TYR A 399 14.88 -7.34 -21.24
CA TYR A 399 15.43 -6.83 -22.50
C TYR A 399 16.85 -7.38 -22.76
N GLU A 400 17.02 -8.02 -23.92
CA GLU A 400 18.27 -8.64 -24.34
C GLU A 400 19.08 -7.66 -25.19
N ASN A 401 20.36 -7.49 -24.84
CA ASN A 401 21.33 -6.90 -25.75
C ASN A 401 21.84 -8.00 -26.69
N TYR A 402 21.51 -7.89 -27.98
CA TYR A 402 21.68 -8.95 -28.99
C TYR A 402 23.14 -9.36 -29.35
N GLY A 403 24.16 -8.89 -28.61
CA GLY A 403 25.57 -9.09 -28.97
C GLY A 403 26.32 -10.20 -28.22
N ASN A 404 26.01 -10.44 -26.93
CA ASN A 404 26.95 -11.17 -26.05
C ASN A 404 26.32 -12.27 -25.18
N GLY A 405 25.02 -12.57 -25.33
CA GLY A 405 24.36 -13.58 -24.49
C GLY A 405 23.82 -13.09 -23.16
N THR A 406 24.09 -11.84 -22.78
CA THR A 406 23.66 -11.21 -21.54
C THR A 406 22.52 -10.21 -21.77
N THR A 407 21.69 -10.01 -20.74
CA THR A 407 20.62 -9.00 -20.73
C THR A 407 21.10 -7.70 -20.08
N ASP A 408 20.27 -6.66 -20.06
CA ASP A 408 20.52 -5.48 -19.21
C ASP A 408 20.19 -5.73 -17.73
N ALA A 409 19.52 -6.84 -17.43
CA ALA A 409 19.21 -7.21 -16.06
C ALA A 409 20.48 -7.59 -15.30
N ARG A 410 20.54 -7.15 -14.04
CA ARG A 410 21.63 -7.36 -13.11
C ARG A 410 21.09 -7.93 -11.80
N MET A 411 21.97 -8.63 -11.08
CA MET A 411 21.76 -9.09 -9.70
C MET A 411 23.04 -8.87 -8.92
N VAL A 412 22.96 -8.89 -7.59
CA VAL A 412 24.13 -8.70 -6.73
C VAL A 412 24.46 -10.04 -6.06
N VAL A 413 25.71 -10.49 -6.21
CA VAL A 413 26.23 -11.67 -5.52
C VAL A 413 27.03 -11.21 -4.31
N TYR A 414 26.70 -11.74 -3.16
CA TYR A 414 27.40 -11.56 -1.89
C TYR A 414 28.11 -12.85 -1.50
N LYS A 415 29.15 -12.73 -0.70
CA LYS A 415 29.90 -13.84 -0.13
C LYS A 415 29.64 -13.88 1.38
N GLU A 416 29.22 -15.02 1.89
CA GLU A 416 28.68 -15.14 3.26
C GLU A 416 29.72 -14.87 4.35
N ASP A 417 30.99 -15.11 4.08
CA ASP A 417 32.11 -14.90 5.00
C ASP A 417 32.90 -13.60 4.72
N ASP A 418 32.38 -12.71 3.88
CA ASP A 418 33.01 -11.42 3.54
C ASP A 418 31.96 -10.35 3.19
N ASP A 419 31.54 -9.61 4.21
CA ASP A 419 30.51 -8.57 4.11
C ASP A 419 30.89 -7.40 3.18
N ASP A 420 32.20 -7.16 2.99
CA ASP A 420 32.70 -6.11 2.11
C ASP A 420 32.70 -6.56 0.64
N TRP A 421 32.67 -7.87 0.39
CA TRP A 421 32.71 -8.41 -0.96
C TRP A 421 31.31 -8.52 -1.57
N ARG A 422 31.13 -7.85 -2.70
CA ARG A 422 29.97 -8.04 -3.58
C ARG A 422 30.35 -7.90 -5.04
N CYS A 423 29.56 -8.53 -5.91
CA CYS A 423 29.72 -8.45 -7.35
C CYS A 423 28.36 -8.26 -8.05
N VAL A 424 28.22 -7.19 -8.82
CA VAL A 424 27.02 -6.97 -9.67
C VAL A 424 27.20 -7.71 -10.99
N VAL A 425 26.32 -8.66 -11.27
CA VAL A 425 26.49 -9.60 -12.38
C VAL A 425 25.31 -9.58 -13.34
N PRO A 426 25.53 -9.79 -14.66
CA PRO A 426 24.46 -9.84 -15.63
C PRO A 426 23.68 -11.15 -15.56
N VAL A 427 22.36 -11.02 -15.69
CA VAL A 427 21.48 -12.16 -15.96
C VAL A 427 21.70 -12.62 -17.40
N MET A 428 22.06 -13.88 -17.55
CA MET A 428 22.21 -14.52 -18.85
C MET A 428 20.85 -14.94 -19.37
N ARG A 429 20.39 -14.27 -20.43
CA ARG A 429 19.16 -14.56 -21.17
C ARG A 429 17.87 -14.40 -20.35
N ASN A 430 16.77 -14.68 -21.04
CA ASN A 430 15.46 -14.72 -20.42
C ASN A 430 15.37 -15.86 -19.37
N PRO A 431 14.75 -15.60 -18.21
CA PRO A 431 14.49 -16.59 -17.18
C PRO A 431 13.73 -17.81 -17.70
N ASN A 432 14.08 -19.00 -17.20
CA ASN A 432 13.25 -20.19 -17.34
C ASN A 432 12.15 -20.19 -16.26
N MET A 433 11.32 -21.24 -16.27
CA MET A 433 10.20 -21.36 -15.32
C MET A 433 10.68 -21.32 -13.87
N ASN A 434 11.71 -22.10 -13.54
CA ASN A 434 12.20 -22.28 -12.17
C ASN A 434 13.74 -22.09 -12.07
N LEU A 435 14.40 -21.64 -13.14
CA LEU A 435 15.85 -21.51 -13.18
C LEU A 435 16.29 -20.23 -13.89
N MET A 436 17.33 -19.62 -13.34
CA MET A 436 18.00 -18.46 -13.92
C MET A 436 19.50 -18.68 -13.94
N VAL A 437 20.19 -17.97 -14.84
CA VAL A 437 21.64 -18.12 -15.02
C VAL A 437 22.30 -16.75 -14.94
N LEU A 438 23.38 -16.65 -14.19
CA LEU A 438 24.21 -15.45 -14.04
C LEU A 438 25.60 -15.67 -14.64
N ASP A 439 26.20 -14.61 -15.19
CA ASP A 439 27.59 -14.62 -15.64
C ASP A 439 28.51 -14.08 -14.52
N LEU A 440 29.31 -14.95 -13.92
CA LEU A 440 30.27 -14.61 -12.87
C LEU A 440 31.68 -14.34 -13.41
N THR A 441 31.88 -14.39 -14.73
CA THR A 441 33.21 -14.41 -15.36
C THR A 441 34.09 -13.22 -14.96
N ASP A 442 33.49 -12.05 -14.77
CA ASP A 442 34.21 -10.79 -14.49
C ASP A 442 34.28 -10.47 -12.99
N CYS A 443 33.77 -11.33 -12.11
CA CYS A 443 33.85 -11.13 -10.67
C CYS A 443 35.25 -11.48 -10.15
N PRO A 444 35.93 -10.56 -9.42
CA PRO A 444 37.33 -10.73 -9.01
C PRO A 444 37.62 -12.06 -8.30
N TYR A 445 36.76 -12.46 -7.36
CA TYR A 445 36.92 -13.70 -6.59
C TYR A 445 37.04 -14.94 -7.48
N PHE A 446 36.19 -15.07 -8.51
CA PHE A 446 36.14 -16.24 -9.39
C PHE A 446 37.27 -16.25 -10.43
N VAL A 447 37.90 -15.10 -10.68
CA VAL A 447 39.10 -14.97 -11.50
C VAL A 447 40.34 -15.38 -10.71
N GLU A 448 40.43 -14.93 -9.45
CA GLU A 448 41.60 -15.13 -8.58
C GLU A 448 41.62 -16.52 -7.92
N THR A 449 40.44 -17.08 -7.65
CA THR A 449 40.27 -18.37 -6.96
C THR A 449 39.82 -19.44 -7.96
N PRO A 450 40.69 -20.41 -8.33
CA PRO A 450 40.30 -21.51 -9.20
C PRO A 450 39.38 -22.53 -8.48
N GLU A 451 38.64 -23.31 -9.26
CA GLU A 451 37.67 -24.31 -8.79
C GLU A 451 38.32 -25.43 -7.91
N PRO A 452 37.54 -26.11 -7.03
CA PRO A 452 36.09 -26.03 -6.86
C PRO A 452 35.63 -24.83 -6.03
N TRP A 453 34.51 -24.22 -6.44
CA TRP A 453 33.78 -23.23 -5.64
C TRP A 453 32.63 -23.90 -4.90
N THR A 454 32.33 -23.44 -3.69
CA THR A 454 31.18 -23.91 -2.92
C THR A 454 30.00 -22.97 -3.19
N PRO A 455 28.93 -23.40 -3.89
CA PRO A 455 27.82 -22.51 -4.24
C PRO A 455 27.11 -21.88 -3.02
N ASN A 456 27.05 -22.61 -1.91
CA ASN A 456 26.39 -22.17 -0.68
C ASN A 456 27.12 -21.04 0.05
N ASP A 457 28.38 -20.75 -0.30
CA ASP A 457 29.15 -19.62 0.24
C ASP A 457 28.68 -18.28 -0.35
N PHE A 458 27.68 -18.30 -1.23
CA PHE A 458 27.16 -17.12 -1.92
C PHE A 458 25.65 -16.97 -1.79
N THR A 459 25.20 -15.75 -1.53
CA THR A 459 23.81 -15.32 -1.68
C THR A 459 23.70 -14.38 -2.87
N VAL A 460 22.59 -14.49 -3.59
CA VAL A 460 22.23 -13.58 -4.67
C VAL A 460 21.05 -12.74 -4.21
N GLU A 461 21.22 -11.43 -4.19
CA GLU A 461 20.10 -10.51 -4.14
C GLU A 461 19.58 -10.26 -5.56
N VAL A 462 18.33 -10.68 -5.76
CA VAL A 462 17.60 -10.56 -7.01
C VAL A 462 17.18 -9.11 -7.22
N TYR A 463 16.65 -8.48 -6.17
CA TYR A 463 16.42 -7.05 -6.03
C TYR A 463 16.07 -6.71 -4.57
N GLY A 464 16.32 -5.48 -4.12
CA GLY A 464 15.97 -5.02 -2.77
C GLY A 464 16.86 -3.88 -2.26
N SER A 465 18.15 -3.92 -2.58
CA SER A 465 19.09 -2.83 -2.29
C SER A 465 18.97 -1.66 -3.28
N ASN A 466 19.76 -0.61 -3.02
CA ASN A 466 19.93 0.51 -3.94
C ASN A 466 20.71 0.15 -5.22
N GLU A 467 21.37 -1.02 -5.29
CA GLU A 467 22.13 -1.46 -6.48
C GLU A 467 21.22 -2.08 -7.54
N VAL A 468 20.26 -2.90 -7.11
CA VAL A 468 19.22 -3.48 -7.97
C VAL A 468 17.86 -3.33 -7.30
N THR A 469 17.04 -2.43 -7.83
CA THR A 469 15.73 -2.11 -7.25
C THR A 469 14.59 -2.84 -7.97
N ALA A 470 13.42 -2.92 -7.34
CA ALA A 470 12.20 -3.35 -8.02
C ALA A 470 11.83 -2.45 -9.22
N VAL A 471 12.29 -1.19 -9.23
CA VAL A 471 12.16 -0.27 -10.37
C VAL A 471 13.00 -0.73 -11.56
N ASP A 472 14.24 -1.17 -11.31
CA ASP A 472 15.11 -1.72 -12.34
C ASP A 472 14.49 -3.00 -12.94
N VAL A 473 13.99 -3.90 -12.09
CA VAL A 473 13.33 -5.14 -12.53
C VAL A 473 12.10 -4.84 -13.38
N ALA A 474 11.28 -3.86 -12.99
CA ALA A 474 10.15 -3.44 -13.81
C ALA A 474 10.58 -2.85 -15.15
N ARG A 475 11.62 -2.02 -15.18
CA ARG A 475 12.18 -1.47 -16.43
C ARG A 475 12.68 -2.58 -17.35
N TRP A 476 13.50 -3.50 -16.84
CA TRP A 476 14.03 -4.61 -17.63
C TRP A 476 12.93 -5.55 -18.11
N GLY A 477 11.94 -5.79 -17.26
CA GLY A 477 10.80 -6.67 -17.52
C GLY A 477 9.70 -6.07 -18.39
N ASN A 478 9.83 -4.81 -18.79
CA ASN A 478 8.75 -4.01 -19.40
C ASN A 478 7.44 -4.10 -18.60
N LEU A 479 7.54 -4.08 -17.26
CA LEU A 479 6.38 -4.07 -16.39
C LEU A 479 5.83 -2.65 -16.29
N PRO A 480 4.49 -2.47 -16.30
CA PRO A 480 3.89 -1.14 -16.20
C PRO A 480 4.05 -0.47 -14.81
N SER A 481 4.57 -1.19 -13.82
CA SER A 481 4.78 -0.68 -12.47
C SER A 481 5.83 -1.49 -11.70
N PRO A 482 6.73 -0.85 -10.91
CA PRO A 482 7.65 -1.55 -9.99
C PRO A 482 6.92 -2.46 -9.01
N SER A 483 5.73 -2.06 -8.59
CA SER A 483 4.94 -2.82 -7.63
C SER A 483 4.51 -4.21 -8.14
N LEU A 484 4.49 -4.44 -9.46
CA LEU A 484 4.19 -5.76 -10.01
C LEU A 484 5.35 -6.74 -9.84
N ALA A 485 6.59 -6.26 -9.71
CA ALA A 485 7.72 -7.11 -9.34
C ALA A 485 7.50 -7.66 -7.92
N CYS A 486 7.17 -6.78 -6.97
CA CYS A 486 6.87 -7.14 -5.58
C CYS A 486 5.62 -8.03 -5.46
N THR A 487 4.50 -7.66 -6.10
CA THR A 487 3.23 -8.39 -5.97
C THR A 487 3.33 -9.84 -6.45
N ARG A 488 4.11 -10.11 -7.49
CA ARG A 488 4.27 -11.48 -8.02
C ARG A 488 5.08 -12.37 -7.09
N VAL A 489 6.11 -11.80 -6.47
CA VAL A 489 7.01 -12.53 -5.58
C VAL A 489 6.39 -12.70 -4.20
N GLY A 490 5.84 -11.63 -3.61
CA GLY A 490 5.21 -11.69 -2.29
C GLY A 490 3.93 -12.52 -2.20
N LYS A 491 3.24 -12.73 -3.34
CA LYS A 491 2.09 -13.64 -3.43
C LYS A 491 2.46 -15.05 -3.91
N SER A 492 3.74 -15.31 -4.12
CA SER A 492 4.17 -16.61 -4.63
C SER A 492 3.86 -17.68 -3.59
N LEU A 493 2.95 -18.59 -3.94
CA LEU A 493 2.62 -19.79 -3.14
C LEU A 493 3.61 -20.93 -3.40
N VAL A 494 4.79 -20.63 -3.97
CA VAL A 494 5.81 -21.62 -4.24
C VAL A 494 6.41 -22.05 -2.90
N PRO A 495 6.34 -23.34 -2.53
CA PRO A 495 6.76 -23.82 -1.20
C PRO A 495 8.22 -23.50 -0.84
N ASP A 496 9.05 -23.25 -1.85
CA ASP A 496 10.48 -23.02 -1.71
C ASP A 496 10.83 -21.54 -1.47
N ILE A 497 9.86 -20.62 -1.59
CA ILE A 497 10.02 -19.19 -1.27
C ILE A 497 9.47 -18.93 0.13
N HIS A 498 10.33 -18.49 1.02
CA HIS A 498 9.94 -18.11 2.38
C HIS A 498 9.74 -16.60 2.45
N VAL A 499 8.72 -16.16 3.20
CA VAL A 499 8.44 -14.75 3.42
C VAL A 499 8.67 -14.45 4.90
N ASP A 500 9.68 -13.63 5.16
CA ASP A 500 10.10 -13.25 6.51
C ASP A 500 9.87 -11.76 6.74
N VAL A 501 9.50 -11.43 7.98
CA VAL A 501 9.33 -10.05 8.44
C VAL A 501 10.43 -9.75 9.44
N LEU A 502 11.06 -8.58 9.29
CA LEU A 502 12.14 -8.14 10.16
C LEU A 502 11.75 -6.93 11.01
N CYS A 503 12.12 -6.98 12.29
CA CYS A 503 11.88 -5.99 13.33
C CYS A 503 13.21 -5.71 14.03
N GLY A 504 13.73 -4.50 13.91
CA GLY A 504 15.05 -4.12 14.40
C GLY A 504 16.17 -4.93 13.76
N GLY A 505 16.00 -5.35 12.50
CA GLY A 505 16.96 -6.19 11.78
C GLY A 505 16.88 -7.70 12.09
N GLU A 506 16.05 -8.12 13.04
CA GLU A 506 15.89 -9.54 13.43
C GLU A 506 14.53 -10.10 12.97
N LEU A 507 14.41 -11.43 12.83
CA LEU A 507 13.14 -12.10 12.53
C LEU A 507 12.09 -11.78 13.60
N CYS A 508 10.90 -11.33 13.18
CA CYS A 508 9.77 -11.16 14.09
C CYS A 508 9.11 -12.53 14.31
N GLU A 509 9.27 -13.13 15.50
CA GLU A 509 8.63 -14.41 15.83
C GLU A 509 7.19 -14.25 16.36
N ASP A 510 6.86 -13.09 16.95
CA ASP A 510 5.52 -12.78 17.50
C ASP A 510 5.23 -11.25 17.58
N VAL A 511 3.96 -10.88 17.83
CA VAL A 511 3.47 -9.49 18.04
C VAL A 511 4.21 -8.73 19.14
N ASP A 512 4.61 -9.45 20.19
CA ASP A 512 5.25 -8.83 21.34
C ASP A 512 6.65 -8.30 20.97
N ASP A 513 7.28 -8.83 19.91
CA ASP A 513 8.50 -8.24 19.33
C ASP A 513 8.21 -6.95 18.55
N ILE A 514 7.07 -6.89 17.84
CA ILE A 514 6.58 -5.70 17.12
C ILE A 514 6.27 -4.57 18.11
N LYS A 515 5.75 -4.89 19.29
CA LYS A 515 5.52 -3.92 20.39
C LYS A 515 6.78 -3.63 21.21
N GLY A 516 7.71 -4.58 21.28
CA GLY A 516 8.80 -4.60 22.26
C GLY A 516 10.13 -4.01 21.80
N LYS A 517 10.45 -4.04 20.50
CA LYS A 517 11.81 -3.69 20.05
C LYS A 517 12.02 -2.24 19.59
N HIS A 518 11.00 -1.44 19.29
CA HIS A 518 11.18 -0.05 18.82
C HIS A 518 10.33 1.02 19.54
N CYS A 519 10.22 0.93 20.87
CA CYS A 519 9.76 2.03 21.72
C CYS A 519 10.68 2.21 22.94
N ARG A 520 11.92 2.69 22.74
CA ARG A 520 12.63 3.37 23.83
C ARG A 520 12.23 4.85 23.80
N LYS A 521 11.33 5.17 24.73
CA LYS A 521 10.94 6.48 25.32
C LYS A 521 11.42 7.76 24.64
#